data_AF-A0A7W4B4A4-F1
#
_entry.id   AF-A0A7W4B4A4-F1
#
_cell.length_a   1.000
_cell.length_b   1.000
_cell.length_c   1.000
_cell.angle_alpha   90.00
_cell.angle_beta   90.00
_cell.angle_gamma   90.00
#
_symmetry.space_group_name_H-M   'P 1'
#
loop_
_entity.id
_entity.type
_entity.pdbx_description
1 polymer ?
#
loop_
_entity_poly.entity_id
_entity_poly.type
_entity_poly.pdbx_seq_one_letter_code
_entity_poly.pdbx_strand_id
1 'polypeptide(L)' 'MRHLSLKPPKLTPNDIENLARRFGGKKDDYIEITDKQKNIHTINKYALLKEINDELMATTSIQKE' A
#
# COMPACT_ATOMS: atom_id res chain seq x y z
N MET A 1 40.96 -6.36 -16.18
CA MET A 1 39.48 -6.42 -16.19
C MET A 1 39.00 -6.10 -14.79
N ARG A 2 38.18 -5.06 -14.60
CA ARG A 2 37.66 -4.68 -13.27
C ARG A 2 36.47 -5.59 -12.94
N HIS A 3 36.52 -6.26 -11.79
CA HIS A 3 35.40 -7.04 -11.28
C HIS A 3 34.29 -6.06 -10.87
N LEU A 4 33.12 -6.15 -11.51
CA LEU A 4 31.92 -5.45 -11.04
C LEU A 4 31.34 -6.30 -9.91
N SER A 5 31.54 -5.85 -8.67
CA SER A 5 30.92 -6.47 -7.50
C SER A 5 29.40 -6.24 -7.59
N LEU A 6 28.66 -7.28 -8.01
CA LEU A 6 27.20 -7.27 -8.14
C LEU A 6 26.49 -7.48 -6.80
N LYS A 7 26.85 -6.70 -5.76
CA LYS A 7 25.97 -6.60 -4.59
C LYS A 7 24.91 -5.54 -4.91
N PRO A 8 23.61 -5.89 -4.93
CA PRO A 8 22.58 -4.86 -5.04
C PRO A 8 22.79 -3.89 -3.87
N PRO A 9 22.77 -2.57 -4.13
CA PRO A 9 22.91 -1.60 -3.07
C PRO A 9 21.83 -1.88 -2.03
N LYS A 10 22.27 -2.24 -0.82
CA LYS A 10 21.34 -2.43 0.29
C LYS A 10 20.87 -1.06 0.73
N LEU A 11 19.55 -0.88 0.81
CA LEU A 11 18.96 0.33 1.36
C LEU A 11 19.57 0.58 2.75
N THR A 12 20.11 1.76 2.94
CA THR A 12 20.60 2.20 4.24
C THR A 12 19.40 2.62 5.11
N PRO A 13 19.56 2.66 6.44
CA PRO A 13 18.53 3.21 7.32
C PRO A 13 18.06 4.61 6.90
N ASN A 14 18.97 5.44 6.40
CA ASN A 14 18.67 6.78 5.88
C ASN A 14 17.85 6.73 4.57
N ASP A 15 18.08 5.75 3.70
CA ASP A 15 17.24 5.57 2.50
C ASP A 15 15.81 5.19 2.90
N ILE A 16 15.67 4.29 3.88
CA ILE A 16 14.37 3.87 4.43
C ILE A 16 13.64 5.07 5.06
N GLU A 17 14.35 5.90 5.84
CA GLU A 17 13.77 7.10 6.46
C GLU A 17 13.34 8.13 5.40
N ASN A 18 14.15 8.34 4.36
CA ASN A 18 13.80 9.24 3.26
C ASN A 18 12.62 8.72 2.44
N LEU A 19 12.52 7.41 2.24
CA LEU A 19 11.35 6.78 1.59
C LEU A 19 10.10 6.94 2.45
N ALA A 20 10.19 6.68 3.76
CA ALA A 20 9.09 6.87 4.69
C ALA A 20 8.64 8.34 4.75
N ARG A 21 9.57 9.29 4.72
CA ARG A 21 9.24 10.72 4.70
C ARG A 21 8.58 11.17 3.39
N ARG A 22 8.99 10.58 2.26
CA ARG A 22 8.47 10.94 0.92
C ARG A 22 7.16 10.26 0.57
N PHE A 23 6.99 9.01 0.99
CA PHE A 23 5.90 8.14 0.55
C PHE A 23 5.05 7.56 1.69
N GLY A 24 5.55 7.60 2.93
CA GLY A 24 4.88 6.98 4.07
C GLY A 24 3.73 7.79 4.67
N GLY A 25 3.49 9.03 4.18
CA GLY A 25 2.52 9.96 4.76
C GLY A 25 2.85 10.29 6.22
N LYS A 26 2.24 11.33 6.81
CA LYS A 26 2.26 11.40 8.28
C LYS A 26 1.38 10.27 8.79
N LYS A 27 1.79 9.60 9.88
CA LYS A 27 0.98 8.56 10.55
C LYS A 27 -0.46 9.01 10.84
N ASP A 28 -0.69 10.32 10.91
CA ASP A 28 -1.95 10.96 11.25
C ASP A 28 -2.59 11.73 10.09
N ASP A 29 -2.08 11.62 8.85
CA ASP A 29 -2.78 12.17 7.68
C ASP A 29 -3.98 11.26 7.42
N TYR A 30 -5.08 11.53 8.13
CA TYR A 30 -6.39 10.95 7.87
C TYR A 30 -6.71 11.18 6.37
N ILE A 31 -6.56 10.13 5.57
CA ILE A 31 -7.04 10.15 4.19
C ILE A 31 -8.54 9.94 4.30
N GLU A 32 -9.28 11.04 4.43
CA GLU A 32 -10.72 11.00 4.35
C GLU A 32 -11.11 10.45 2.97
N ILE A 33 -11.67 9.25 2.96
CA ILE A 33 -12.27 8.65 1.78
C ILE A 33 -13.59 9.41 1.52
N THR A 34 -13.47 10.60 0.94
CA THR A 34 -14.54 11.61 0.80
C THR A 34 -15.65 11.21 -0.17
N ASP A 35 -15.39 10.28 -1.10
CA ASP A 35 -16.38 9.84 -2.09
C ASP A 35 -16.55 8.31 -2.10
N LYS A 36 -17.23 7.80 -1.07
CA LYS A 36 -17.51 6.36 -0.93
C LYS A 36 -18.25 5.78 -2.14
N GLN A 37 -19.14 6.54 -2.77
CA GLN A 37 -19.89 6.08 -3.94
C GLN A 37 -19.01 5.93 -5.17
N LYS A 38 -18.15 6.92 -5.47
CA LYS A 38 -17.18 6.80 -6.58
C LYS A 38 -16.17 5.68 -6.33
N ASN A 39 -15.80 5.43 -5.09
CA ASN A 39 -14.86 4.36 -4.75
C ASN A 39 -15.50 2.98 -4.91
N ILE A 40 -16.74 2.78 -4.46
CA ILE A 40 -17.50 1.55 -4.73
C ILE A 40 -17.65 1.33 -6.24
N HIS A 41 -17.97 2.37 -7.00
CA HIS A 41 -18.06 2.27 -8.46
C HIS A 41 -16.72 1.85 -9.09
N THR A 42 -15.61 2.44 -8.63
CA THR A 42 -14.26 2.15 -9.13
C THR A 42 -13.83 0.72 -8.79
N ILE A 43 -14.08 0.27 -7.55
CA ILE A 43 -13.81 -1.10 -7.11
C ILE A 43 -14.60 -2.10 -7.97
N ASN A 44 -15.89 -1.86 -8.18
CA ASN A 44 -16.74 -2.74 -8.98
C ASN A 44 -16.40 -2.73 -10.48
N LYS A 45 -15.78 -1.66 -10.98
CA LYS A 45 -15.39 -1.53 -12.39
C LYS A 45 -14.18 -2.40 -12.75
N TYR A 46 -13.28 -2.67 -11.81
CA TYR A 46 -12.04 -3.43 -12.06
C TYR A 46 -12.02 -4.74 -11.28
N ALA A 47 -11.96 -5.87 -11.99
CA ALA A 47 -12.05 -7.21 -11.40
C ALA A 47 -11.05 -7.46 -10.27
N LEU A 48 -9.77 -7.12 -10.48
CA LEU A 48 -8.72 -7.29 -9.46
C LEU A 48 -8.99 -6.49 -8.18
N LEU A 49 -9.51 -5.26 -8.31
CA LEU A 49 -9.84 -4.44 -7.14
C LEU A 49 -11.04 -5.01 -6.40
N LYS A 50 -12.01 -5.57 -7.12
CA LYS A 50 -13.16 -6.24 -6.54
C LYS A 50 -12.75 -7.50 -5.77
N GLU A 51 -11.88 -8.34 -6.33
CA GLU A 51 -11.36 -9.54 -5.68
C GLU A 51 -10.64 -9.20 -4.37
N ILE A 52 -9.73 -8.22 -4.39
CA ILE A 52 -9.03 -7.76 -3.18
C ILE A 52 -10.01 -7.21 -2.14
N ASN A 53 -11.01 -6.44 -2.56
CA ASN A 53 -12.04 -5.91 -1.65
C ASN A 53 -12.86 -7.03 -1.01
N ASP A 54 -13.25 -8.05 -1.77
CA ASP A 54 -14.05 -9.17 -1.29
C ASP A 54 -13.25 -9.99 -0.25
N GLU A 55 -11.95 -10.23 -0.47
CA GLU A 55 -11.05 -10.88 0.51
C GLU A 55 -10.87 -10.04 1.79
N LEU A 56 -10.72 -8.73 1.65
CA LEU A 56 -10.61 -7.82 2.78
C LEU A 56 -11.88 -7.81 3.65
N MET A 57 -13.05 -7.82 3.01
CA MET A 57 -14.33 -7.90 3.74
C MET A 57 -14.49 -9.25 4.45
N ALA A 58 -14.06 -10.35 3.84
CA ALA A 58 -14.07 -11.68 4.46
C ALA A 58 -13.17 -11.74 5.70
N THR A 59 -11.95 -11.20 5.62
CA THR A 59 -10.99 -11.19 6.74
C THR A 59 -11.41 -10.27 7.90
N THR A 60 -12.02 -9.13 7.60
CA THR A 60 -12.50 -8.18 8.62
C THR A 60 -13.73 -8.71 9.37
N SER A 61 -14.52 -9.58 8.74
CA SER A 61 -15.69 -10.23 9.36
C SER A 61 -15.31 -11.33 10.35
N ILE A 62 -14.13 -11.94 10.19
CA ILE A 62 -13.62 -13.03 11.04
C ILE A 62 -13.02 -12.52 12.38
N GLN A 63 -12.69 -11.23 12.48
CA GLN A 63 -12.08 -10.64 13.69
C GLN A 63 -13.09 -10.07 14.70
N LYS A 64 -14.39 -10.37 14.56
CA LYS A 64 -15.49 -9.83 15.39
C LYS A 64 -16.15 -10.83 16.34
N GLU A 65 -15.61 -12.04 16.49
CA GLU A 65 -15.99 -13.01 17.52
C GLU A 65 -14.95 -13.10 18.63
#